data_AF-A0A7S0XS92-F1
#
_entry.id   AF-A0A7S0XS92-F1
#
_cell.length_a   1.000
_cell.length_b   1.000
_cell.length_c   1.000
_cell.angle_alpha   90.00
_cell.angle_beta   90.00
_cell.angle_gamma   90.00
#
_symmetry.space_group_name_H-M   'P 1'
#
loop_
_entity.id
_entity.type
_entity.pdbx_description
1 polymer ?
#
loop_
_entity_poly.entity_id
_entity_poly.type
_entity_poly.pdbx_seq_one_letter_code
_entity_poly.pdbx_strand_id
1 'polypeptide(L)'
;DLLQSGGVMHSQYTKFLMDALEGELVEPLCREIETDLRLRIHSAQIAQLQRINPVKEGVRDLSTFVGMRPLRVLNDTVDIKAKVTQYLDETFYNLTAVATNDWKTYGEMRNLAQARYGLRLTETYLPVGTLEQGLDVLEIMRNIHVFVTRFTYTMHTQVFVERPNSNKYVNTIGIQQVANSIRTHGTGIMNTTVNYTYQYLAKRFAVLSQFLYDDHIRSRLLKDTKTFREQAKELNNRYPYDRAHTFNQEIRRLGVDQAGMSYLDKFRILITEIGNALGYVRLIRAGGLNHVSGAVGFIPDLELVDAQRGEGDGTFRHFGGAAAGQGLSMETEDALANLDECIEDLTLKFSQGTDFFKLLVNVFATQLRGEDQAHLANFYAIIPPLTINFVDHMLTSKDQLAKGKRGVAGAFSDDGFMLGIAYVLRVLGQNSKFDSLHWFESVNLFLREEGRGLDRQRSEKRRASDEEMQALQLAVGRLKARQVENDLVYFTLSAACVLFPK
;
A
#
# COMPACT_ATOMS: atom_id res chain seq x y z
N ASP A 1 11.78 -40.67 67.27
CA ASP A 1 13.04 -40.01 66.85
C ASP A 1 13.66 -40.62 65.58
N LEU A 2 14.06 -41.89 65.55
CA LEU A 2 14.67 -42.51 64.34
C LEU A 2 13.78 -42.52 63.07
N LEU A 3 12.46 -42.64 63.22
CA LEU A 3 11.52 -42.56 62.09
C LEU A 3 11.29 -41.12 61.59
N GLN A 4 11.43 -40.12 62.47
CA GLN A 4 11.33 -38.70 62.09
C GLN A 4 12.60 -38.23 61.37
N SER A 5 13.78 -38.67 61.82
CA SER A 5 15.04 -38.37 61.13
C SER A 5 15.15 -39.05 59.76
N GLY A 6 14.61 -40.27 59.61
CA GLY A 6 14.54 -40.97 58.33
C GLY A 6 13.64 -40.28 57.30
N GLY A 7 12.49 -39.75 57.71
CA GLY A 7 11.60 -38.98 56.83
C GLY A 7 12.23 -37.67 56.33
N VAL A 8 12.95 -36.97 57.21
CA VAL A 8 13.68 -35.75 56.85
C VAL A 8 14.83 -36.06 55.88
N MET A 9 15.61 -37.11 56.13
CA MET A 9 16.71 -37.53 55.25
C MET A 9 16.20 -38.00 53.88
N HIS A 10 15.08 -38.73 53.84
CA HIS A 10 14.43 -39.13 52.59
C HIS A 10 13.97 -37.91 51.79
N SER A 11 13.30 -36.95 52.43
CA SER A 11 12.87 -35.71 51.77
C SER A 11 14.03 -34.88 51.22
N GLN A 12 15.12 -34.75 51.99
CA GLN A 12 16.34 -34.05 51.55
C GLN A 12 17.01 -34.76 50.36
N TYR A 13 17.06 -36.09 50.36
CA TYR A 13 17.63 -36.86 49.26
C TYR A 13 16.77 -36.81 48.00
N THR A 14 15.44 -36.87 48.13
CA THR A 14 14.50 -36.67 47.01
C THR A 14 14.69 -35.30 46.39
N LYS A 15 14.79 -34.25 47.20
CA LYS A 15 15.05 -32.89 46.72
C LYS A 15 16.39 -32.80 45.99
N PHE A 16 17.46 -33.36 46.56
CA PHE A 16 18.77 -33.40 45.90
C PHE A 16 18.72 -34.09 44.53
N LEU A 17 18.05 -35.24 44.43
CA LEU A 17 17.90 -35.95 43.15
C LEU A 17 17.10 -35.15 42.13
N MET A 18 16.04 -34.46 42.55
CA MET A 18 15.25 -33.61 41.66
C MET A 18 16.03 -32.37 41.21
N ASP A 19 16.73 -31.70 42.12
CA ASP A 19 17.56 -30.53 41.81
C ASP A 19 18.72 -30.92 40.87
N ALA A 20 19.34 -32.09 41.08
CA ALA A 20 20.38 -32.61 40.19
C ALA A 20 19.83 -32.99 38.81
N LEU A 21 18.67 -33.64 38.75
CA LEU A 21 18.02 -33.97 37.48
C LEU A 21 17.65 -32.69 36.71
N GLU A 22 17.15 -31.67 37.40
CA GLU A 22 16.80 -30.41 36.77
C GLU A 22 18.03 -29.66 36.27
N GLY A 23 19.04 -29.48 37.12
CA GLY A 23 20.23 -28.68 36.82
C GLY A 23 21.19 -29.35 35.83
N GLU A 24 21.36 -30.67 35.89
CA GLU A 24 22.35 -31.38 35.07
C GLU A 24 21.77 -31.97 33.77
N LEU A 25 20.45 -32.19 33.70
CA LEU A 25 19.82 -32.80 32.52
C LEU A 25 18.78 -31.88 31.87
N VAL A 26 17.78 -31.40 32.63
CA VAL A 26 16.64 -30.67 32.02
C VAL A 26 17.07 -29.29 31.54
N GLU A 27 17.69 -28.46 32.39
CA GLU A 27 18.11 -27.11 32.00
C GLU A 27 19.12 -27.09 30.83
N PRO A 28 20.17 -27.94 30.81
CA PRO A 28 21.09 -28.00 29.68
C PRO A 28 20.37 -28.43 28.40
N LEU A 29 19.48 -29.42 28.49
CA LEU A 29 18.71 -29.91 27.34
C LEU A 29 17.79 -28.81 26.77
N CYS A 30 17.10 -28.07 27.64
CA CYS A 30 16.28 -26.92 27.27
C CYS A 30 17.09 -25.87 26.49
N ARG A 31 18.25 -25.47 27.01
CA ARG A 31 19.13 -24.46 26.38
C ARG A 31 19.73 -24.95 25.06
N GLU A 32 20.16 -26.21 25.01
CA GLU A 32 20.74 -26.80 23.78
C GLU A 32 19.69 -26.92 22.67
N ILE A 33 18.47 -27.38 22.98
CA ILE A 33 17.36 -27.45 22.02
C ILE A 33 16.99 -26.05 21.52
N GLU A 34 16.81 -25.10 22.43
CA GLU A 34 16.49 -23.71 22.04
C GLU A 34 17.58 -23.12 21.12
N THR A 35 18.85 -23.29 21.49
CA THR A 35 20.00 -22.78 20.72
C THR A 35 20.05 -23.41 19.33
N ASP A 36 19.87 -24.72 19.22
CA ASP A 36 19.83 -25.42 17.93
C ASP A 36 18.65 -24.94 17.05
N LEU A 37 17.47 -24.72 17.63
CA LEU A 37 16.31 -24.16 16.91
C LEU A 37 16.63 -22.74 16.40
N ARG A 38 17.20 -21.86 17.24
CA ARG A 38 17.57 -20.48 16.85
C ARG A 38 18.61 -20.47 15.74
N LEU A 39 19.68 -21.24 15.90
CA LEU A 39 20.77 -21.32 14.92
C LEU A 39 20.28 -21.79 13.55
N ARG A 40 19.32 -22.71 13.51
CA ARG A 40 18.79 -23.23 12.23
C ARG A 40 17.93 -22.23 11.49
N ILE A 41 17.09 -21.49 12.20
CA ILE A 41 16.29 -20.44 11.55
C ILE A 41 17.17 -19.29 11.10
N HIS A 42 18.11 -18.85 11.95
CA HIS A 42 19.01 -17.77 11.57
C HIS A 42 20.03 -18.17 10.49
N SER A 43 20.48 -19.43 10.43
CA SER A 43 21.34 -19.92 9.33
C SER A 43 20.59 -20.07 8.00
N ALA A 44 19.27 -20.25 8.03
CA ALA A 44 18.43 -20.20 6.83
C ALA A 44 18.22 -18.75 6.32
N GLN A 45 18.19 -17.77 7.22
CA GLN A 45 17.94 -16.36 6.91
C GLN A 45 19.21 -15.53 6.62
N ILE A 46 20.37 -15.92 7.16
CA ILE A 46 21.63 -15.18 7.05
C ILE A 46 22.64 -16.02 6.25
N ALA A 47 22.84 -15.68 4.98
CA ALA A 47 23.77 -16.37 4.06
C ALA A 47 25.24 -16.39 4.53
N GLN A 48 25.59 -15.63 5.59
CA GLN A 48 26.94 -15.48 6.12
C GLN A 48 27.20 -16.25 7.43
N LEU A 49 26.20 -16.92 8.03
CA LEU A 49 26.46 -17.78 9.18
C LEU A 49 27.10 -19.09 8.71
N GLN A 50 28.24 -19.44 9.32
CA GLN A 50 28.94 -20.70 9.04
C GLN A 50 27.97 -21.86 9.24
N ARG A 51 27.64 -22.57 8.16
CA ARG A 51 26.91 -23.83 8.25
C ARG A 51 27.78 -24.78 9.08
N ILE A 52 27.30 -25.15 10.26
CA ILE A 52 27.93 -26.15 11.12
C ILE A 52 28.20 -27.39 10.27
N ASN A 53 29.47 -27.77 10.16
CA ASN A 53 29.86 -28.94 9.40
C ASN A 53 29.55 -30.19 10.25
N PRO A 54 28.54 -31.01 9.88
CA PRO A 54 28.09 -32.14 10.71
C PRO A 54 29.20 -33.16 11.00
N VAL A 55 30.20 -33.21 10.14
CA VAL A 55 31.33 -34.15 10.19
C VAL A 55 32.44 -33.66 11.12
N LYS A 56 32.58 -32.34 11.32
CA LYS A 56 33.66 -31.75 12.13
C LYS A 56 33.26 -31.48 13.58
N GLU A 57 32.01 -31.08 13.82
CA GLU A 57 31.54 -30.66 15.15
C GLU A 57 30.75 -31.75 15.89
N GLY A 58 30.34 -32.81 15.18
CA GLY A 58 29.50 -33.87 15.72
C GLY A 58 28.05 -33.43 15.86
N VAL A 59 27.11 -34.29 15.45
CA VAL A 59 25.67 -34.05 15.67
C VAL A 59 25.27 -34.76 16.95
N ARG A 60 24.96 -34.00 18.00
CA ARG A 60 24.30 -34.56 19.18
C ARG A 60 22.83 -34.78 18.86
N ASP A 61 22.37 -36.03 18.99
CA ASP A 61 20.96 -36.34 18.80
C ASP A 61 20.17 -36.14 20.10
N LEU A 62 19.73 -34.91 20.31
CA LEU A 62 18.92 -34.52 21.48
C LEU A 62 17.52 -35.15 21.47
N SER A 63 17.08 -35.69 20.33
CA SER A 63 15.75 -36.32 20.20
C SER A 63 15.61 -37.58 21.06
N THR A 64 16.73 -38.26 21.36
CA THR A 64 16.74 -39.47 22.20
C THR A 64 16.24 -39.17 23.61
N PHE A 65 16.64 -38.03 24.21
CA PHE A 65 16.21 -37.63 25.56
C PHE A 65 14.74 -37.21 25.59
N VAL A 66 14.27 -36.53 24.55
CA VAL A 66 12.87 -36.09 24.42
C VAL A 66 11.93 -37.27 24.12
N GLY A 67 12.45 -38.34 23.50
CA GLY A 67 11.72 -39.57 23.24
C GLY A 67 11.62 -40.54 24.43
N MET A 68 12.24 -40.23 25.56
CA MET A 68 12.20 -41.09 26.75
C MET A 68 10.80 -41.13 27.36
N ARG A 69 10.43 -42.30 27.89
CA ARG A 69 9.23 -42.43 28.73
C ARG A 69 9.44 -41.69 30.06
N PRO A 70 8.37 -41.25 30.74
CA PRO A 70 8.48 -40.60 32.05
C PRO A 70 9.35 -41.41 33.01
N LEU A 71 10.37 -40.75 33.56
CA LEU A 71 11.29 -41.34 34.51
C LEU A 71 10.64 -41.41 35.88
N ARG A 72 10.68 -42.59 36.50
CA ARG A 72 10.26 -42.73 37.90
C ARG A 72 11.45 -42.49 38.81
N VAL A 73 11.43 -41.35 39.52
CA VAL A 73 12.45 -40.99 40.51
C VAL A 73 11.80 -41.10 41.89
N LEU A 74 12.10 -42.19 42.60
CA LEU A 74 11.46 -42.54 43.87
C LEU A 74 9.92 -42.61 43.75
N ASN A 75 9.21 -41.68 44.39
CA ASN A 75 7.74 -41.60 44.39
C ASN A 75 7.19 -40.68 43.29
N ASP A 76 8.04 -39.95 42.59
CA ASP A 76 7.65 -38.95 41.61
C ASP A 76 7.93 -39.43 40.18
N THR A 77 7.17 -38.90 39.24
CA THR A 77 7.33 -39.15 37.80
C THR A 77 7.77 -37.87 37.12
N VAL A 78 8.92 -37.92 36.45
CA VAL A 78 9.49 -36.79 35.72
C VAL A 78 9.40 -37.06 34.23
N ASP A 79 8.56 -36.29 33.54
CA ASP A 79 8.48 -36.28 32.09
C ASP A 79 9.38 -35.18 31.53
N ILE A 80 10.54 -35.58 31.00
CA ILE A 80 11.53 -34.67 30.39
C ILE A 80 10.90 -33.93 29.21
N LYS A 81 10.08 -34.62 28.40
CA LYS A 81 9.43 -34.01 27.23
C LYS A 81 8.47 -32.91 27.65
N ALA A 82 7.69 -33.13 28.70
CA ALA A 82 6.77 -32.13 29.23
C ALA A 82 7.52 -30.90 29.77
N LYS A 83 8.61 -31.10 30.52
CA LYS A 83 9.43 -29.99 31.05
C LYS A 83 10.08 -29.15 29.94
N VAL A 84 10.66 -29.79 28.93
CA VAL A 84 11.23 -29.09 27.77
C VAL A 84 10.16 -28.34 26.99
N THR A 85 8.98 -28.95 26.81
CA THR A 85 7.82 -28.31 26.14
C THR A 85 7.39 -27.06 26.89
N GLN A 86 7.21 -27.15 28.22
CA GLN A 86 6.82 -26.03 29.07
C GLN A 86 7.85 -24.89 29.02
N TYR A 87 9.14 -25.21 29.10
CA TYR A 87 10.21 -24.21 29.00
C TYR A 87 10.18 -23.44 27.68
N LEU A 88 10.04 -24.15 26.55
CA LEU A 88 9.99 -23.53 25.23
C LEU A 88 8.71 -22.71 25.04
N ASP A 89 7.56 -23.20 25.52
CA ASP A 89 6.29 -22.46 25.46
C ASP A 89 6.37 -21.14 26.24
N GLU A 90 6.85 -21.19 27.49
CA GLU A 90 7.01 -19.99 28.32
C GLU A 90 8.01 -19.01 27.71
N THR A 91 9.15 -19.52 27.22
CA THR A 91 10.19 -18.69 26.62
C THR A 91 9.69 -18.02 25.34
N PHE A 92 9.07 -18.77 24.42
CA PHE A 92 8.57 -18.22 23.16
C PHE A 92 7.40 -17.25 23.39
N TYR A 93 6.52 -17.53 24.37
CA TYR A 93 5.45 -16.62 24.74
C TYR A 93 6.00 -15.30 25.29
N ASN A 94 6.91 -15.36 26.28
CA ASN A 94 7.47 -14.17 26.90
C ASN A 94 8.29 -13.33 25.91
N LEU A 95 9.08 -13.96 25.04
CA LEU A 95 9.85 -13.25 24.02
C LEU A 95 8.94 -12.61 22.95
N THR A 96 7.89 -13.30 22.52
CA THR A 96 6.90 -12.73 21.59
C THR A 96 6.12 -11.59 22.25
N ALA A 97 5.82 -11.68 23.54
CA ALA A 97 5.14 -10.61 24.29
C ALA A 97 5.99 -9.34 24.42
N VAL A 98 7.32 -9.49 24.57
CA VAL A 98 8.26 -8.36 24.61
C VAL A 98 8.47 -7.75 23.23
N ALA A 99 8.63 -8.59 22.20
CA ALA A 99 8.87 -8.18 20.82
C ALA A 99 7.87 -8.85 19.87
N THR A 100 6.70 -8.23 19.74
CA THR A 100 5.58 -8.76 18.94
C THR A 100 5.89 -8.87 17.45
N ASN A 101 6.95 -8.21 16.96
CA ASN A 101 7.47 -8.32 15.60
C ASN A 101 8.12 -9.68 15.28
N ASP A 102 8.62 -10.40 16.28
CA ASP A 102 9.35 -11.66 16.07
C ASP A 102 8.45 -12.90 16.16
N TRP A 103 7.13 -12.69 16.24
CA TRP A 103 6.12 -13.74 16.31
C TRP A 103 6.28 -14.81 15.21
N LYS A 104 6.67 -14.39 13.99
CA LYS A 104 6.84 -15.29 12.85
C LYS A 104 8.05 -16.20 13.05
N THR A 105 9.17 -15.64 13.51
CA THR A 105 10.39 -16.39 13.80
C THR A 105 10.12 -17.45 14.86
N TYR A 106 9.47 -17.08 15.96
CA TYR A 106 9.10 -18.03 17.02
C TYR A 106 8.05 -19.06 16.54
N GLY A 107 7.13 -18.67 15.65
CA GLY A 107 6.22 -19.60 14.98
C GLY A 107 6.95 -20.66 14.15
N GLU A 108 7.95 -20.25 13.36
CA GLU A 108 8.81 -21.16 12.61
C GLU A 108 9.64 -22.07 13.54
N MET A 109 10.13 -21.55 14.68
CA MET A 109 10.85 -22.35 15.69
C MET A 109 9.97 -23.47 16.25
N ARG A 110 8.68 -23.19 16.48
CA ARG A 110 7.74 -24.21 16.93
C ARG A 110 7.53 -25.32 15.91
N ASN A 111 7.31 -24.94 14.66
CA ASN A 111 7.15 -25.92 13.57
C ASN A 111 8.40 -26.81 13.44
N LEU A 112 9.58 -26.22 13.58
CA LEU A 112 10.85 -26.95 13.58
C LEU A 112 11.00 -27.88 14.81
N ALA A 113 10.58 -27.43 15.99
CA ALA A 113 10.60 -28.24 17.21
C ALA A 113 9.71 -29.47 17.09
N GLN A 114 8.53 -29.33 16.48
CA GLN A 114 7.64 -30.45 16.19
C GLN A 114 8.24 -31.41 15.16
N ALA A 115 8.74 -30.88 14.04
CA ALA A 115 9.26 -31.69 12.94
C ALA A 115 10.48 -32.52 13.35
N ARG A 116 11.34 -32.00 14.24
CA ARG A 116 12.60 -32.64 14.60
C ARG A 116 12.60 -33.37 15.93
N TYR A 117 12.01 -32.77 16.96
CA TYR A 117 12.03 -33.32 18.32
C TYR A 117 10.68 -33.93 18.73
N GLY A 118 9.64 -33.82 17.88
CA GLY A 118 8.30 -34.28 18.22
C GLY A 118 7.67 -33.50 19.38
N LEU A 119 8.19 -32.30 19.67
CA LEU A 119 7.69 -31.38 20.69
C LEU A 119 6.49 -30.61 20.12
N ARG A 120 5.31 -30.84 20.69
CA ARG A 120 4.11 -30.08 20.32
C ARG A 120 4.00 -28.89 21.25
N LEU A 121 4.41 -27.74 20.74
CA LEU A 121 4.38 -26.46 21.44
C LEU A 121 3.03 -25.77 21.22
N THR A 122 2.61 -24.95 22.17
CA THR A 122 1.34 -24.22 22.12
C THR A 122 1.45 -23.00 21.20
N GLU A 123 0.39 -22.71 20.46
CA GLU A 123 0.31 -21.49 19.67
C GLU A 123 0.20 -20.24 20.57
N THR A 124 1.04 -19.25 20.28
CA THR A 124 0.97 -17.92 20.89
C THR A 124 -0.10 -17.17 20.12
N TYR A 125 -1.33 -17.19 20.61
CA TYR A 125 -2.43 -16.33 20.11
C TYR A 125 -2.23 -14.85 20.46
N LEU A 126 -0.98 -14.38 20.48
CA LEU A 126 -0.61 -13.00 20.74
C LEU A 126 -0.87 -12.14 19.50
N PRO A 127 -1.25 -10.86 19.67
CA PRO A 127 -1.40 -9.95 18.55
C PRO A 127 -0.12 -9.84 17.72
N VAL A 128 -0.27 -9.93 16.41
CA VAL A 128 0.85 -9.78 15.46
C VAL A 128 1.35 -8.34 15.51
N GLY A 129 2.60 -8.15 15.95
CA GLY A 129 3.32 -6.89 15.80
C GLY A 129 4.19 -6.89 14.55
N THR A 130 4.53 -5.71 14.07
CA THR A 130 5.56 -5.52 13.05
C THR A 130 6.42 -4.32 13.43
N LEU A 131 7.71 -4.35 13.06
CA LEU A 131 8.65 -3.24 13.27
C LEU A 131 8.17 -1.93 12.60
N GLU A 132 7.39 -2.03 11.53
CA GLU A 132 6.74 -0.89 10.89
C GLU A 132 5.53 -0.43 11.71
N GLN A 133 5.78 0.35 12.77
CA GLN A 133 4.75 1.13 13.46
C GLN A 133 4.32 2.32 12.58
N GLY A 134 3.47 2.04 11.59
CA GLY A 134 2.80 3.07 10.77
C GLY A 134 1.42 3.45 11.32
N LEU A 135 0.81 4.49 10.75
CA LEU A 135 -0.60 4.84 10.97
C LEU A 135 -1.50 3.66 10.59
N ASP A 136 -2.40 3.26 11.49
CA ASP A 136 -3.31 2.16 11.23
C ASP A 136 -4.40 2.55 10.21
N VAL A 137 -4.77 1.59 9.36
CA VAL A 137 -5.80 1.78 8.32
C VAL A 137 -7.13 2.28 8.91
N LEU A 138 -7.55 1.81 10.09
CA LEU A 138 -8.80 2.26 10.71
C LEU A 138 -8.74 3.73 11.14
N GLU A 139 -7.59 4.19 11.63
CA GLU A 139 -7.38 5.58 12.01
C GLU A 139 -7.44 6.50 10.77
N ILE A 140 -6.78 6.06 9.69
CA ILE A 140 -6.81 6.77 8.40
C ILE A 140 -8.23 6.81 7.86
N MET A 141 -8.95 5.69 7.85
CA MET A 141 -10.32 5.60 7.35
C MET A 141 -11.25 6.57 8.09
N ARG A 142 -11.19 6.61 9.43
CA ARG A 142 -12.01 7.52 10.25
C ARG A 142 -11.68 8.99 9.99
N ASN A 143 -10.43 9.30 9.65
CA ASN A 143 -9.93 10.65 9.42
C ASN A 143 -9.51 10.90 7.97
N ILE A 144 -10.20 10.29 7.00
CA ILE A 144 -9.80 10.34 5.58
C ILE A 144 -9.63 11.78 5.06
N HIS A 145 -10.46 12.71 5.54
CA HIS A 145 -10.39 14.14 5.21
C HIS A 145 -9.10 14.82 5.66
N VAL A 146 -8.51 14.40 6.78
CA VAL A 146 -7.19 14.86 7.24
C VAL A 146 -6.09 14.15 6.48
N PHE A 147 -6.27 12.86 6.18
CA PHE A 147 -5.26 12.07 5.50
C PHE A 147 -4.94 12.60 4.10
N VAL A 148 -5.96 12.78 3.25
CA VAL A 148 -5.78 13.23 1.86
C VAL A 148 -5.25 14.66 1.72
N THR A 149 -5.42 15.49 2.77
CA THR A 149 -4.90 16.86 2.85
C THR A 149 -3.48 16.90 3.43
N ARG A 150 -3.11 15.95 4.29
CA ARG A 150 -1.81 15.93 4.97
C ARG A 150 -0.77 15.08 4.24
N PHE A 151 -1.17 14.15 3.39
CA PHE A 151 -0.27 13.26 2.64
C PHE A 151 -0.34 13.50 1.13
N THR A 152 0.79 13.33 0.44
CA THR A 152 0.88 13.29 -1.02
C THR A 152 0.97 11.85 -1.49
N TYR A 153 0.22 11.52 -2.55
CA TYR A 153 0.27 10.20 -3.17
C TYR A 153 1.34 10.14 -4.26
N THR A 154 2.13 9.07 -4.25
CA THR A 154 3.06 8.73 -5.35
C THR A 154 2.58 7.47 -6.05
N MET A 155 2.23 7.58 -7.33
CA MET A 155 1.56 6.53 -8.09
C MET A 155 2.46 5.35 -8.44
N HIS A 156 3.76 5.62 -8.69
CA HIS A 156 4.78 4.63 -9.07
C HIS A 156 5.06 3.62 -7.96
N THR A 157 5.40 4.10 -6.77
CA THR A 157 5.72 3.24 -5.61
C THR A 157 4.49 2.83 -4.81
N GLN A 158 3.32 3.44 -5.09
CA GLN A 158 2.10 3.30 -4.28
C GLN A 158 2.35 3.60 -2.80
N VAL A 159 3.01 4.74 -2.54
CA VAL A 159 3.31 5.20 -1.18
C VAL A 159 2.70 6.58 -0.98
N PHE A 160 2.15 6.79 0.21
CA PHE A 160 1.82 8.12 0.73
C PHE A 160 2.97 8.66 1.54
N VAL A 161 3.32 9.91 1.31
CA VAL A 161 4.35 10.63 2.06
C VAL A 161 3.69 11.83 2.74
N GLU A 162 3.93 11.99 4.03
CA GLU A 162 3.41 13.14 4.77
C GLU A 162 4.03 14.44 4.21
N ARG A 163 3.20 15.47 4.01
CA ARG A 163 3.70 16.80 3.65
C ARG A 163 4.61 17.31 4.77
N PRO A 164 5.79 17.88 4.46
CA PRO A 164 6.71 18.35 5.48
C PRO A 164 6.03 19.33 6.44
N ASN A 165 6.09 18.99 7.73
CA ASN A 165 5.65 19.86 8.80
C ASN A 165 6.86 20.30 9.64
N SER A 166 6.65 20.95 10.78
CA SER A 166 7.71 21.29 11.74
C SER A 166 8.42 20.07 12.35
N ASN A 167 7.95 18.85 12.08
CA ASN A 167 8.53 17.61 12.60
C ASN A 167 9.85 17.24 11.90
N LYS A 168 10.75 16.59 12.65
CA LYS A 168 12.06 16.12 12.16
C LYS A 168 11.94 14.93 11.21
N TYR A 169 10.88 14.14 11.34
CA TYR A 169 10.63 12.93 10.58
C TYR A 169 9.34 13.08 9.76
N VAL A 170 9.30 12.42 8.61
CA VAL A 170 8.16 12.39 7.70
C VAL A 170 7.56 10.99 7.77
N ASN A 171 6.25 10.90 8.02
CA ASN A 171 5.58 9.61 8.03
C ASN A 171 5.33 9.12 6.59
N THR A 172 5.41 7.81 6.38
CA THR A 172 5.08 7.18 5.10
C THR A 172 4.16 6.00 5.33
N ILE A 173 3.25 5.77 4.38
CA ILE A 173 2.32 4.65 4.40
C ILE A 173 2.39 3.96 3.05
N GLY A 174 2.79 2.68 3.06
CA GLY A 174 2.91 1.83 1.89
C GLY A 174 2.08 0.56 2.02
N ILE A 175 2.31 -0.36 1.07
CA ILE A 175 1.54 -1.59 0.93
C ILE A 175 1.68 -2.48 2.18
N GLN A 176 2.89 -2.55 2.74
CA GLN A 176 3.20 -3.43 3.86
C GLN A 176 2.48 -3.03 5.14
N GLN A 177 2.46 -1.73 5.48
CA GLN A 177 1.72 -1.23 6.65
C GLN A 177 0.23 -1.53 6.53
N VAL A 178 -0.34 -1.36 5.33
CA VAL A 178 -1.75 -1.69 5.07
C VAL A 178 -2.02 -3.19 5.19
N ALA A 179 -1.15 -4.04 4.63
CA ALA A 179 -1.26 -5.49 4.76
C ALA A 179 -1.20 -5.95 6.24
N ASN A 180 -0.40 -5.26 7.06
CA ASN A 180 -0.33 -5.50 8.50
C ASN A 180 -1.63 -5.10 9.21
N SER A 181 -2.19 -3.92 8.93
CA SER A 181 -3.50 -3.53 9.49
C SER A 181 -4.61 -4.51 9.07
N ILE A 182 -4.61 -4.98 7.82
CA ILE A 182 -5.58 -6.00 7.36
C ILE A 182 -5.38 -7.32 8.09
N ARG A 183 -4.14 -7.71 8.43
CA ARG A 183 -3.86 -8.91 9.23
C ARG A 183 -4.44 -8.80 10.64
N THR A 184 -4.38 -7.61 11.24
CA THR A 184 -4.90 -7.39 12.60
C THR A 184 -6.41 -7.30 12.66
N HIS A 185 -7.03 -6.57 11.72
CA HIS A 185 -8.47 -6.27 11.77
C HIS A 185 -9.34 -7.12 10.81
N GLY A 186 -8.70 -7.95 10.00
CA GLY A 186 -9.35 -8.75 8.97
C GLY A 186 -9.64 -7.98 7.67
N THR A 187 -9.98 -8.72 6.62
CA THR A 187 -10.27 -8.16 5.28
C THR A 187 -11.54 -7.32 5.22
N GLY A 188 -12.45 -7.44 6.20
CA GLY A 188 -13.68 -6.64 6.28
C GLY A 188 -13.45 -5.12 6.34
N ILE A 189 -12.28 -4.67 6.81
CA ILE A 189 -11.92 -3.24 6.82
C ILE A 189 -11.80 -2.66 5.42
N MET A 190 -11.51 -3.49 4.39
CA MET A 190 -11.35 -3.02 3.01
C MET A 190 -12.65 -2.44 2.46
N ASN A 191 -13.75 -3.20 2.57
CA ASN A 191 -15.08 -2.77 2.12
C ASN A 191 -15.55 -1.53 2.87
N THR A 192 -15.33 -1.49 4.19
CA THR A 192 -15.65 -0.33 5.01
C THR A 192 -14.86 0.90 4.57
N THR A 193 -13.57 0.74 4.28
CA THR A 193 -12.71 1.83 3.81
C THR A 193 -13.14 2.39 2.46
N VAL A 194 -13.55 1.52 1.53
CA VAL A 194 -14.11 1.95 0.24
C VAL A 194 -15.41 2.74 0.43
N ASN A 195 -16.27 2.32 1.37
CA ASN A 195 -17.50 3.05 1.68
C ASN A 195 -17.22 4.45 2.29
N TYR A 196 -16.31 4.56 3.25
CA TYR A 196 -15.89 5.87 3.78
C TYR A 196 -15.29 6.77 2.70
N THR A 197 -14.51 6.17 1.79
CA THR A 197 -13.96 6.88 0.63
C THR A 197 -15.07 7.36 -0.31
N TYR A 198 -16.07 6.53 -0.59
CA TYR A 198 -17.24 6.91 -1.37
C TYR A 198 -17.97 8.12 -0.75
N GLN A 199 -18.25 8.08 0.56
CA GLN A 199 -18.92 9.18 1.26
C GLN A 199 -18.10 10.48 1.21
N TYR A 200 -16.79 10.37 1.35
CA TYR A 200 -15.89 11.51 1.22
C TYR A 200 -15.91 12.07 -0.21
N LEU A 201 -15.80 11.21 -1.23
CA LEU A 201 -15.84 11.60 -2.64
C LEU A 201 -17.16 12.28 -3.00
N ALA A 202 -18.29 11.80 -2.50
CA ALA A 202 -19.61 12.42 -2.74
C ALA A 202 -19.64 13.89 -2.27
N LYS A 203 -19.09 14.18 -1.08
CA LYS A 203 -18.95 15.55 -0.58
C LYS A 203 -18.04 16.39 -1.48
N ARG A 204 -16.93 15.82 -1.97
CA ARG A 204 -16.01 16.53 -2.87
C ARG A 204 -16.58 16.77 -4.26
N PHE A 205 -17.38 15.85 -4.80
CA PHE A 205 -18.10 16.06 -6.05
C PHE A 205 -19.15 17.16 -5.96
N ALA A 206 -19.81 17.32 -4.81
CA ALA A 206 -20.71 18.45 -4.59
C ALA A 206 -19.95 19.79 -4.69
N VAL A 207 -18.77 19.90 -4.07
CA VAL A 207 -17.91 21.10 -4.18
C VAL A 207 -17.40 21.29 -5.60
N LEU A 208 -17.02 20.21 -6.30
CA LEU A 208 -16.58 20.25 -7.70
C LEU A 208 -17.70 20.76 -8.61
N SER A 209 -18.93 20.30 -8.38
CA SER A 209 -20.10 20.74 -9.13
C SER A 209 -20.41 22.21 -8.89
N GLN A 210 -20.39 22.66 -7.63
CA GLN A 210 -20.57 24.08 -7.29
C GLN A 210 -19.52 24.97 -7.95
N PHE A 211 -18.25 24.54 -7.96
CA PHE A 211 -17.16 25.29 -8.60
C PHE A 211 -17.38 25.47 -10.10
N LEU A 212 -17.81 24.41 -10.80
CA LEU A 212 -18.06 24.47 -12.25
C LEU A 212 -19.39 25.16 -12.60
N TYR A 213 -20.29 25.28 -11.63
CA TYR A 213 -21.56 25.99 -11.80
C TYR A 213 -21.38 27.51 -11.70
N ASP A 214 -20.37 27.97 -10.96
CA ASP A 214 -20.05 29.39 -10.80
C ASP A 214 -19.98 30.14 -12.14
N ASP A 215 -20.69 31.26 -12.25
CA ASP A 215 -20.87 31.98 -13.51
C ASP A 215 -19.55 32.52 -14.08
N HIS A 216 -18.58 32.90 -13.24
CA HIS A 216 -17.28 33.38 -13.69
C HIS A 216 -16.46 32.26 -14.34
N ILE A 217 -16.55 31.04 -13.82
CA ILE A 217 -15.88 29.86 -14.36
C ILE A 217 -16.64 29.35 -15.60
N ARG A 218 -17.94 29.09 -15.46
CA ARG A 218 -18.79 28.51 -16.51
C ARG A 218 -18.78 29.36 -17.78
N SER A 219 -18.99 30.66 -17.66
CA SER A 219 -19.04 31.57 -18.82
C SER A 219 -17.72 31.60 -19.57
N ARG A 220 -16.59 31.53 -18.84
CA ARG A 220 -15.27 31.52 -19.46
C ARG A 220 -14.98 30.20 -20.17
N LEU A 221 -15.31 29.07 -19.55
CA LEU A 221 -15.15 27.75 -20.19
C LEU A 221 -15.99 27.64 -21.46
N LEU A 222 -17.22 28.16 -21.46
CA LEU A 222 -18.07 28.19 -22.65
C LEU A 222 -17.47 29.05 -23.76
N LYS A 223 -16.96 30.25 -23.43
CA LYS A 223 -16.31 31.14 -24.38
C LYS A 223 -15.07 30.50 -25.01
N ASP A 224 -14.21 29.89 -24.19
CA ASP A 224 -12.98 29.26 -24.67
C ASP A 224 -13.28 28.02 -25.52
N THR A 225 -14.27 27.22 -25.13
CA THR A 225 -14.73 26.04 -25.88
C THR A 225 -15.34 26.44 -27.23
N LYS A 226 -16.16 27.48 -27.27
CA LYS A 226 -16.75 28.00 -28.51
C LYS A 226 -15.66 28.47 -29.47
N THR A 227 -14.75 29.30 -28.96
CA THR A 227 -13.67 29.86 -29.77
C THR A 227 -12.70 28.77 -30.26
N PHE A 228 -12.44 27.74 -29.45
CA PHE A 228 -11.65 26.58 -29.88
C PHE A 228 -12.34 25.83 -31.03
N ARG A 229 -13.66 25.59 -30.96
CA ARG A 229 -14.39 24.92 -32.05
C ARG A 229 -14.37 25.73 -33.35
N GLU A 230 -14.44 27.06 -33.27
CA GLU A 230 -14.36 27.95 -34.43
C GLU A 230 -12.97 27.89 -35.10
N GLN A 231 -11.89 27.82 -34.30
CA GLN A 231 -10.50 27.84 -34.78
C GLN A 231 -9.87 26.44 -34.91
N ALA A 232 -10.63 25.37 -34.67
CA ALA A 232 -10.12 24.01 -34.56
C ALA A 232 -9.39 23.56 -35.84
N LYS A 233 -9.93 23.89 -37.02
CA LYS A 233 -9.32 23.53 -38.32
C LYS A 233 -7.99 24.25 -38.57
N GLU A 234 -7.89 25.52 -38.19
CA GLU A 234 -6.68 26.34 -38.38
C GLU A 234 -5.55 25.91 -37.44
N LEU A 235 -5.91 25.52 -36.22
CA LEU A 235 -4.98 25.10 -35.17
C LEU A 235 -4.64 23.60 -35.23
N ASN A 236 -5.08 22.87 -36.26
CA ASN A 236 -4.92 21.42 -36.37
C ASN A 236 -5.42 20.67 -35.11
N ASN A 237 -6.57 21.09 -34.58
CA ASN A 237 -7.21 20.62 -33.34
C ASN A 237 -6.36 20.76 -32.06
N ARG A 238 -5.30 21.58 -32.08
CA ARG A 238 -4.45 21.84 -30.91
C ARG A 238 -4.99 22.99 -30.10
N TYR A 239 -5.26 22.75 -28.81
CA TYR A 239 -5.68 23.80 -27.90
C TYR A 239 -4.53 24.78 -27.62
N PRO A 240 -4.67 26.09 -27.91
CA PRO A 240 -3.57 27.04 -27.77
C PRO A 240 -3.05 27.17 -26.32
N TYR A 241 -1.73 27.05 -26.15
CA TYR A 241 -1.07 27.20 -24.84
C TYR A 241 -1.34 28.58 -24.22
N ASP A 242 -1.20 29.65 -25.02
CA ASP A 242 -1.39 31.03 -24.55
C ASP A 242 -2.79 31.29 -24.01
N ARG A 243 -3.81 30.62 -24.57
CA ARG A 243 -5.18 30.72 -24.07
C ARG A 243 -5.32 30.07 -22.70
N ALA A 244 -4.79 28.87 -22.51
CA ALA A 244 -4.76 28.21 -21.20
C ALA A 244 -3.98 29.04 -20.17
N HIS A 245 -2.86 29.63 -20.58
CA HIS A 245 -2.06 30.48 -19.71
C HIS A 245 -2.80 31.76 -19.31
N THR A 246 -3.44 32.42 -20.29
CA THR A 246 -4.24 33.63 -20.04
C THR A 246 -5.42 33.34 -19.13
N PHE A 247 -6.12 32.21 -19.31
CA PHE A 247 -7.19 31.77 -18.43
C PHE A 247 -6.72 31.62 -16.98
N ASN A 248 -5.58 30.97 -16.76
CA ASN A 248 -4.99 30.80 -15.43
C ASN A 248 -4.64 32.18 -14.80
N GLN A 249 -4.03 33.09 -15.56
CA GLN A 249 -3.72 34.44 -15.07
C GLN A 249 -4.98 35.26 -14.75
N GLU A 250 -6.00 35.22 -15.59
CA GLU A 250 -7.24 35.97 -15.39
C GLU A 250 -8.01 35.49 -14.17
N ILE A 251 -8.10 34.18 -13.93
CA ILE A 251 -8.73 33.65 -12.70
C ILE A 251 -7.99 34.12 -11.46
N ARG A 252 -6.66 34.18 -11.51
CA ARG A 252 -5.87 34.72 -10.38
C ARG A 252 -6.16 36.20 -10.12
N ARG A 253 -6.55 36.97 -11.14
CA ARG A 253 -6.96 38.39 -11.00
C ARG A 253 -8.35 38.56 -10.38
N LEU A 254 -9.21 37.55 -10.44
CA LEU A 254 -10.55 37.60 -9.80
C LEU A 254 -10.45 37.66 -8.27
N GLY A 255 -9.35 37.17 -7.70
CA GLY A 255 -9.08 37.27 -6.28
C GLY A 255 -8.18 36.15 -5.79
N VAL A 256 -7.42 36.46 -4.74
CA VAL A 256 -6.68 35.50 -3.93
C VAL A 256 -7.22 35.53 -2.51
N ASP A 257 -7.22 34.39 -1.84
CA ASP A 257 -7.60 34.32 -0.44
C ASP A 257 -6.49 34.86 0.49
N GLN A 258 -6.75 34.81 1.81
CA GLN A 258 -5.81 35.26 2.83
C GLN A 258 -4.48 34.49 2.81
N ALA A 259 -4.46 33.28 2.25
CA ALA A 259 -3.27 32.46 2.08
C ALA A 259 -2.58 32.67 0.72
N GLY A 260 -3.09 33.58 -0.12
CA GLY A 260 -2.56 33.86 -1.45
C GLY A 260 -2.96 32.84 -2.52
N MET A 261 -3.92 31.95 -2.24
CA MET A 261 -4.40 30.95 -3.18
C MET A 261 -5.51 31.51 -4.07
N SER A 262 -5.39 31.28 -5.38
CA SER A 262 -6.44 31.60 -6.35
C SER A 262 -7.57 30.58 -6.31
N TYR A 263 -8.70 30.90 -6.95
CA TYR A 263 -9.79 29.94 -7.16
C TYR A 263 -9.31 28.66 -7.88
N LEU A 264 -8.38 28.80 -8.84
CA LEU A 264 -7.84 27.66 -9.57
C LEU A 264 -6.91 26.80 -8.70
N ASP A 265 -6.17 27.41 -7.77
CA ASP A 265 -5.36 26.68 -6.80
C ASP A 265 -6.23 25.83 -5.86
N LYS A 266 -7.33 26.40 -5.38
CA LYS A 266 -8.32 25.67 -4.56
C LYS A 266 -8.93 24.50 -5.33
N PHE A 267 -9.22 24.71 -6.62
CA PHE A 267 -9.76 23.66 -7.47
C PHE A 267 -8.74 22.56 -7.78
N ARG A 268 -7.45 22.92 -8.00
CA ARG A 268 -6.35 21.95 -8.09
C ARG A 268 -6.28 21.10 -6.83
N ILE A 269 -6.28 21.72 -5.65
CA ILE A 269 -6.24 21.02 -4.35
C ILE A 269 -7.43 20.07 -4.21
N LEU A 270 -8.65 20.50 -4.59
CA LEU A 270 -9.83 19.65 -4.57
C LEU A 270 -9.66 18.40 -5.44
N ILE A 271 -9.15 18.55 -6.67
CA ILE A 271 -8.88 17.42 -7.57
C ILE A 271 -7.78 16.52 -7.00
N THR A 272 -6.73 17.09 -6.43
CA THR A 272 -5.67 16.34 -5.74
C THR A 272 -6.22 15.52 -4.58
N GLU A 273 -7.09 16.09 -3.75
CA GLU A 273 -7.72 15.39 -2.63
C GLU A 273 -8.60 14.23 -3.09
N ILE A 274 -9.36 14.42 -4.18
CA ILE A 274 -10.14 13.36 -4.83
C ILE A 274 -9.21 12.22 -5.26
N GLY A 275 -8.11 12.53 -5.95
CA GLY A 275 -7.18 11.50 -6.39
C GLY A 275 -6.36 10.87 -5.26
N ASN A 276 -6.03 11.60 -4.19
CA ASN A 276 -5.42 11.02 -2.99
C ASN A 276 -6.37 10.01 -2.33
N ALA A 277 -7.68 10.29 -2.28
CA ALA A 277 -8.67 9.33 -1.78
C ALA A 277 -8.70 8.05 -2.64
N LEU A 278 -8.59 8.17 -3.96
CA LEU A 278 -8.51 7.03 -4.88
C LEU A 278 -7.17 6.28 -4.77
N GLY A 279 -6.07 7.01 -4.57
CA GLY A 279 -4.76 6.43 -4.28
C GLY A 279 -4.79 5.60 -3.00
N TYR A 280 -5.58 6.03 -2.01
CA TYR A 280 -5.79 5.27 -0.78
C TYR A 280 -6.56 3.97 -1.04
N VAL A 281 -7.66 4.01 -1.81
CA VAL A 281 -8.37 2.79 -2.23
C VAL A 281 -7.45 1.84 -3.01
N ARG A 282 -6.59 2.38 -3.90
CA ARG A 282 -5.58 1.59 -4.60
C ARG A 282 -4.62 0.91 -3.63
N LEU A 283 -4.18 1.63 -2.60
CA LEU A 283 -3.26 1.12 -1.60
C LEU A 283 -3.90 0.04 -0.72
N ILE A 284 -5.15 0.24 -0.30
CA ILE A 284 -5.94 -0.77 0.42
C ILE A 284 -6.07 -2.05 -0.40
N ARG A 285 -6.38 -1.92 -1.69
CA ARG A 285 -6.41 -3.06 -2.62
C ARG A 285 -5.06 -3.78 -2.68
N ALA A 286 -3.97 -3.04 -2.86
CA ALA A 286 -2.64 -3.62 -2.96
C ALA A 286 -2.21 -4.32 -1.65
N GLY A 287 -2.51 -3.72 -0.50
CA GLY A 287 -2.27 -4.32 0.81
C GLY A 287 -3.12 -5.56 1.06
N GLY A 288 -4.39 -5.57 0.62
CA GLY A 288 -5.26 -6.74 0.68
C GLY A 288 -4.74 -7.89 -0.19
N LEU A 289 -4.31 -7.58 -1.42
CA LEU A 289 -3.69 -8.56 -2.31
C LEU A 289 -2.40 -9.15 -1.72
N ASN A 290 -1.57 -8.29 -1.10
CA ASN A 290 -0.35 -8.72 -0.44
C ASN A 290 -0.62 -9.60 0.80
N HIS A 291 -1.69 -9.31 1.54
CA HIS A 291 -2.12 -10.14 2.67
C HIS A 291 -2.57 -11.54 2.20
N VAL A 292 -3.34 -11.60 1.12
CA VAL A 292 -3.92 -12.85 0.59
C VAL A 292 -2.91 -13.66 -0.26
N SER A 293 -1.89 -13.03 -0.84
CA SER A 293 -0.95 -13.71 -1.75
C SER A 293 -0.19 -14.87 -1.10
N GLY A 294 0.13 -14.75 0.20
CA GLY A 294 0.78 -15.83 0.94
C GLY A 294 -0.09 -17.06 1.11
N ALA A 295 -1.42 -16.89 1.27
CA ALA A 295 -2.37 -18.00 1.41
C ALA A 295 -2.67 -18.66 0.06
N VAL A 296 -2.82 -17.87 -1.01
CA VAL A 296 -3.11 -18.37 -2.37
C VAL A 296 -1.97 -19.20 -2.93
N GLY A 297 -0.72 -18.98 -2.51
CA GLY A 297 0.42 -19.79 -2.97
C GLY A 297 0.33 -21.29 -2.63
N PHE A 298 -0.55 -21.68 -1.71
CA PHE A 298 -0.80 -23.09 -1.36
C PHE A 298 -2.02 -23.68 -2.08
N ILE A 299 -2.81 -22.85 -2.77
CA ILE A 299 -3.96 -23.28 -3.55
C ILE A 299 -3.43 -23.67 -4.94
N PRO A 300 -3.62 -24.92 -5.38
CA PRO A 300 -3.23 -25.33 -6.73
C PRO A 300 -4.07 -24.56 -7.77
N ASP A 301 -3.60 -24.51 -9.01
CA ASP A 301 -4.38 -23.95 -10.10
C ASP A 301 -5.67 -24.76 -10.28
N LEU A 302 -6.78 -24.18 -9.81
CA LEU A 302 -8.07 -24.86 -9.74
C LEU A 302 -8.62 -25.15 -11.14
N GLU A 303 -8.36 -24.28 -12.12
CA GLU A 303 -8.76 -24.50 -13.51
C GLU A 303 -8.04 -25.72 -14.09
N LEU A 304 -6.77 -25.89 -13.75
CA LEU A 304 -5.96 -27.03 -14.18
C LEU A 304 -6.39 -28.33 -13.50
N VAL A 305 -6.72 -28.28 -12.20
CA VAL A 305 -7.24 -29.43 -11.45
C VAL A 305 -8.57 -29.90 -12.05
N ASP A 306 -9.47 -28.98 -12.40
CA ASP A 306 -10.76 -29.32 -12.99
C ASP A 306 -10.65 -29.79 -14.44
N ALA A 307 -9.76 -29.17 -15.25
CA ALA A 307 -9.48 -29.64 -16.60
C ALA A 307 -8.93 -31.08 -16.63
N GLN A 308 -8.14 -31.48 -15.63
CA GLN A 308 -7.63 -32.85 -15.49
C GLN A 308 -8.69 -33.86 -15.04
N ARG A 309 -9.76 -33.41 -14.38
CA ARG A 309 -10.85 -34.27 -13.89
C ARG A 309 -11.87 -34.66 -14.97
N GLY A 310 -11.78 -34.08 -16.17
CA GLY A 310 -12.48 -34.57 -17.37
C GLY A 310 -14.00 -34.38 -17.39
N GLU A 311 -14.58 -33.72 -16.38
CA GLU A 311 -16.02 -33.49 -16.31
C GLU A 311 -16.33 -32.09 -15.76
N GLY A 312 -16.90 -31.19 -16.58
CA GLY A 312 -17.43 -29.88 -16.13
C GLY A 312 -17.12 -28.71 -17.07
N ASP A 313 -17.95 -27.67 -17.04
CA ASP A 313 -17.89 -26.51 -17.97
C ASP A 313 -16.71 -25.53 -17.75
N GLY A 314 -15.75 -25.89 -16.90
CA GLY A 314 -14.68 -25.00 -16.43
C GLY A 314 -14.98 -24.26 -15.12
N THR A 315 -16.13 -24.52 -14.48
CA THR A 315 -16.46 -24.03 -13.13
C THR A 315 -15.97 -24.96 -12.02
N PHE A 316 -15.45 -24.35 -10.95
CA PHE A 316 -14.86 -25.02 -9.77
C PHE A 316 -15.74 -26.16 -9.24
N ARG A 317 -15.21 -27.39 -9.20
CA ARG A 317 -15.82 -28.49 -8.44
C ARG A 317 -15.28 -28.47 -7.01
N HIS A 318 -16.14 -28.09 -6.07
CA HIS A 318 -15.96 -28.32 -4.64
C HIS A 318 -15.34 -29.72 -4.35
N PHE A 319 -14.29 -29.77 -3.55
CA PHE A 319 -13.62 -30.99 -3.11
C PHE A 319 -14.60 -31.95 -2.44
N GLY A 320 -15.60 -31.46 -1.70
CA GLY A 320 -16.69 -32.25 -1.15
C GLY A 320 -17.51 -32.96 -2.22
N GLY A 321 -17.78 -32.31 -3.36
CA GLY A 321 -18.46 -32.91 -4.50
C GLY A 321 -17.65 -34.03 -5.17
N ALA A 322 -16.32 -33.89 -5.23
CA ALA A 322 -15.43 -34.91 -5.77
C ALA A 322 -15.23 -36.12 -4.83
N ALA A 323 -15.42 -35.90 -3.53
CA ALA A 323 -15.28 -36.93 -2.50
C ALA A 323 -16.58 -37.72 -2.23
N ALA A 324 -17.71 -37.23 -2.76
CA ALA A 324 -19.01 -37.88 -2.60
C ALA A 324 -18.99 -39.32 -3.12
N GLY A 325 -19.38 -40.27 -2.27
CA GLY A 325 -19.44 -41.70 -2.61
C GLY A 325 -18.10 -42.46 -2.47
N GLN A 326 -17.03 -41.83 -1.98
CA GLN A 326 -15.74 -42.50 -1.70
C GLN A 326 -15.73 -43.27 -0.36
N GLY A 327 -16.83 -43.24 0.41
CA GLY A 327 -16.92 -43.92 1.71
C GLY A 327 -16.04 -43.30 2.79
N LEU A 328 -15.86 -41.97 2.75
CA LEU A 328 -15.11 -41.22 3.76
C LEU A 328 -15.92 -41.11 5.06
N SER A 329 -15.23 -40.79 6.16
CA SER A 329 -15.91 -40.53 7.44
C SER A 329 -16.66 -39.20 7.38
N MET A 330 -17.71 -39.05 8.20
CA MET A 330 -18.49 -37.83 8.29
C MET A 330 -17.61 -36.62 8.63
N GLU A 331 -16.62 -36.79 9.51
CA GLU A 331 -15.69 -35.72 9.90
C GLU A 331 -14.80 -35.27 8.73
N THR A 332 -14.49 -36.20 7.81
CA THR A 332 -13.70 -35.89 6.62
C THR A 332 -14.55 -35.13 5.61
N GLU A 333 -15.82 -35.49 5.44
CA GLU A 333 -16.76 -34.78 4.58
C GLU A 333 -17.01 -33.34 5.08
N ASP A 334 -17.19 -33.17 6.40
CA ASP A 334 -17.32 -31.85 7.03
C ASP A 334 -16.06 -31.00 6.85
N ALA A 335 -14.87 -31.60 7.00
CA ALA A 335 -13.60 -30.90 6.79
C ALA A 335 -13.41 -30.46 5.33
N LEU A 336 -13.87 -31.27 4.36
CA LEU A 336 -13.83 -30.93 2.93
C LEU A 336 -14.79 -29.77 2.63
N ALA A 337 -15.99 -29.77 3.19
CA ALA A 337 -16.94 -28.66 3.05
C ALA A 337 -16.36 -27.34 3.60
N ASN A 338 -15.69 -27.38 4.76
CA ASN A 338 -15.01 -26.21 5.32
C ASN A 338 -13.84 -25.73 4.45
N LEU A 339 -13.09 -26.66 3.85
CA LEU A 339 -12.01 -26.34 2.92
C LEU A 339 -12.56 -25.64 1.67
N ASP A 340 -13.65 -26.15 1.12
CA ASP A 340 -14.34 -25.55 -0.02
C ASP A 340 -14.79 -24.12 0.28
N GLU A 341 -15.44 -23.89 1.42
CA GLU A 341 -15.87 -22.56 1.84
C GLU A 341 -14.67 -21.60 1.98
N CYS A 342 -13.55 -22.08 2.54
CA CYS A 342 -12.34 -21.29 2.71
C CYS A 342 -11.66 -20.94 1.37
N ILE A 343 -11.64 -21.86 0.39
CA ILE A 343 -11.10 -21.62 -0.94
C ILE A 343 -11.98 -20.64 -1.72
N GLU A 344 -13.30 -20.78 -1.61
CA GLU A 344 -14.25 -19.84 -2.20
C GLU A 344 -14.08 -18.45 -1.59
N ASP A 345 -14.00 -18.34 -0.26
CA ASP A 345 -13.83 -17.08 0.44
C ASP A 345 -12.50 -16.40 0.06
N LEU A 346 -11.40 -17.16 -0.04
CA LEU A 346 -10.10 -16.64 -0.51
C LEU A 346 -10.16 -16.19 -1.96
N THR A 347 -10.79 -16.97 -2.85
CA THR A 347 -10.95 -16.63 -4.28
C THR A 347 -11.85 -15.41 -4.47
N LEU A 348 -12.92 -15.32 -3.69
CA LEU A 348 -13.83 -14.18 -3.65
C LEU A 348 -13.14 -12.93 -3.11
N LYS A 349 -12.39 -13.03 -2.02
CA LYS A 349 -11.60 -11.90 -1.47
C LYS A 349 -10.49 -11.45 -2.43
N PHE A 350 -9.87 -12.38 -3.15
CA PHE A 350 -8.87 -12.09 -4.19
C PHE A 350 -9.50 -11.38 -5.40
N SER A 351 -10.67 -11.84 -5.86
CA SER A 351 -11.39 -11.27 -7.01
C SER A 351 -12.11 -9.95 -6.68
N GLN A 352 -12.75 -9.81 -5.52
CA GLN A 352 -13.43 -8.58 -5.09
C GLN A 352 -12.49 -7.36 -5.01
N GLY A 353 -11.21 -7.59 -4.73
CA GLY A 353 -10.19 -6.54 -4.79
C GLY A 353 -10.07 -5.87 -6.16
N THR A 354 -10.52 -6.51 -7.24
CA THR A 354 -10.28 -6.03 -8.61
C THR A 354 -11.25 -4.95 -9.10
N ASP A 355 -12.45 -4.83 -8.53
CA ASP A 355 -13.56 -4.05 -9.11
C ASP A 355 -13.93 -2.74 -8.38
N PHE A 356 -13.24 -2.35 -7.30
CA PHE A 356 -13.60 -1.14 -6.53
C PHE A 356 -13.64 0.14 -7.38
N PHE A 357 -12.68 0.30 -8.30
CA PHE A 357 -12.67 1.47 -9.19
C PHE A 357 -13.85 1.48 -10.16
N LYS A 358 -14.21 0.32 -10.71
CA LYS A 358 -15.36 0.19 -11.60
C LYS A 358 -16.66 0.53 -10.85
N LEU A 359 -16.81 0.04 -9.63
CA LEU A 359 -17.95 0.36 -8.76
C LEU A 359 -18.04 1.87 -8.48
N LEU A 360 -16.95 2.49 -8.02
CA LEU A 360 -16.92 3.93 -7.74
C LEU A 360 -17.25 4.76 -9.00
N VAL A 361 -16.66 4.43 -10.15
CA VAL A 361 -16.95 5.10 -11.41
C VAL A 361 -18.44 4.98 -11.76
N ASN A 362 -19.02 3.78 -11.70
CA ASN A 362 -20.41 3.55 -12.08
C ASN A 362 -21.40 4.30 -11.19
N VAL A 363 -21.19 4.28 -9.87
CA VAL A 363 -22.09 4.96 -8.93
C VAL A 363 -22.12 6.47 -9.17
N PHE A 364 -20.95 7.11 -9.35
CA PHE A 364 -20.90 8.54 -9.61
C PHE A 364 -21.29 8.91 -11.04
N ALA A 365 -21.01 8.06 -12.03
CA ALA A 365 -21.40 8.30 -13.42
C ALA A 365 -22.93 8.42 -13.56
N THR A 366 -23.68 7.53 -12.91
CA THR A 366 -25.16 7.59 -12.94
C THR A 366 -25.69 8.88 -12.32
N GLN A 367 -25.05 9.38 -11.26
CA GLN A 367 -25.50 10.59 -10.55
C GLN A 367 -25.09 11.89 -11.26
N LEU A 368 -23.89 11.95 -11.85
CA LEU A 368 -23.29 13.19 -12.36
C LEU A 368 -23.49 13.41 -13.86
N ARG A 369 -23.99 12.42 -14.61
CA ARG A 369 -24.27 12.56 -16.06
C ARG A 369 -25.73 12.93 -16.37
N GLY A 370 -26.55 13.16 -15.36
CA GLY A 370 -27.94 13.61 -15.54
C GLY A 370 -28.04 15.02 -16.14
N GLU A 371 -29.21 15.35 -16.69
CA GLU A 371 -29.47 16.67 -17.30
C GLU A 371 -29.33 17.83 -16.31
N ASP A 372 -29.65 17.59 -15.03
CA ASP A 372 -29.50 18.55 -13.93
C ASP A 372 -28.04 19.00 -13.70
N GLN A 373 -27.07 18.24 -14.21
CA GLN A 373 -25.63 18.49 -14.06
C GLN A 373 -24.97 18.86 -15.39
N ALA A 374 -25.71 19.47 -16.32
CA ALA A 374 -25.22 19.84 -17.65
C ALA A 374 -23.97 20.74 -17.64
N HIS A 375 -23.76 21.55 -16.58
CA HIS A 375 -22.55 22.38 -16.44
C HIS A 375 -21.27 21.56 -16.31
N LEU A 376 -21.35 20.32 -15.80
CA LEU A 376 -20.20 19.42 -15.70
C LEU A 376 -19.67 18.98 -17.06
N ALA A 377 -20.46 19.10 -18.14
CA ALA A 377 -20.11 18.66 -19.50
C ALA A 377 -18.85 19.35 -20.08
N ASN A 378 -18.42 20.46 -19.47
CA ASN A 378 -17.27 21.27 -19.90
C ASN A 378 -16.02 21.08 -19.01
N PHE A 379 -16.01 20.12 -18.08
CA PHE A 379 -14.85 19.86 -17.22
C PHE A 379 -13.55 19.62 -18.01
N TYR A 380 -13.61 18.91 -19.14
CA TYR A 380 -12.44 18.67 -19.99
C TYR A 380 -11.73 19.97 -20.45
N ALA A 381 -12.46 21.08 -20.58
CA ALA A 381 -11.94 22.36 -21.03
C ALA A 381 -11.15 23.11 -19.93
N ILE A 382 -11.37 22.81 -18.64
CA ILE A 382 -10.61 23.42 -17.54
C ILE A 382 -9.28 22.70 -17.27
N ILE A 383 -9.08 21.50 -17.83
CA ILE A 383 -7.86 20.71 -17.60
C ILE A 383 -6.59 21.41 -18.12
N PRO A 384 -6.54 21.98 -19.34
CA PRO A 384 -5.36 22.71 -19.81
C PRO A 384 -4.86 23.80 -18.84
N PRO A 385 -5.67 24.79 -18.42
CA PRO A 385 -5.20 25.80 -17.46
C PRO A 385 -4.85 25.22 -16.09
N LEU A 386 -5.55 24.17 -15.65
CA LEU A 386 -5.24 23.46 -14.41
C LEU A 386 -3.87 22.75 -14.45
N THR A 387 -3.50 22.14 -15.58
CA THR A 387 -2.18 21.51 -15.71
C THR A 387 -1.04 22.53 -15.67
N ILE A 388 -1.21 23.71 -16.26
CA ILE A 388 -0.25 24.82 -16.12
C ILE A 388 -0.12 25.23 -14.65
N ASN A 389 -1.26 25.43 -13.98
CA ASN A 389 -1.29 25.78 -12.57
C ASN A 389 -0.61 24.72 -11.68
N PHE A 390 -0.78 23.43 -11.99
CA PHE A 390 -0.11 22.34 -11.29
C PHE A 390 1.39 22.31 -11.53
N VAL A 391 1.84 22.48 -12.78
CA VAL A 391 3.28 22.51 -13.11
C VAL A 391 3.99 23.66 -12.38
N ASP A 392 3.38 24.86 -12.37
CA ASP A 392 3.93 26.01 -11.64
C ASP A 392 4.01 25.77 -10.13
N HIS A 393 2.98 25.12 -9.57
CA HIS A 393 2.98 24.69 -8.18
C HIS A 393 4.09 23.67 -7.90
N MET A 394 4.23 22.62 -8.72
CA MET A 394 5.24 21.57 -8.50
C MET A 394 6.67 22.10 -8.62
N LEU A 395 6.94 22.99 -9.58
CA LEU A 395 8.24 23.66 -9.68
C LEU A 395 8.55 24.47 -8.42
N THR A 396 7.56 25.19 -7.90
CA THR A 396 7.69 25.97 -6.65
C THR A 396 7.90 25.05 -5.45
N SER A 397 7.13 23.98 -5.34
CA SER A 397 7.22 23.00 -4.25
C SER A 397 8.55 22.25 -4.23
N LYS A 398 9.09 21.88 -5.41
CA LYS A 398 10.41 21.25 -5.54
C LYS A 398 11.54 22.20 -5.18
N ASP A 399 11.46 23.47 -5.59
CA ASP A 399 12.42 24.51 -5.22
C ASP A 399 12.41 24.79 -3.70
N GLN A 400 11.23 24.82 -3.08
CA GLN A 400 11.10 24.95 -1.62
C GLN A 400 11.72 23.76 -0.88
N LEU A 401 11.50 22.54 -1.37
CA LEU A 401 12.09 21.33 -0.81
C LEU A 401 13.62 21.35 -0.92
N ALA A 402 14.16 21.73 -2.08
CA ALA A 402 15.60 21.85 -2.31
C ALA A 402 16.26 22.89 -1.38
N LYS A 403 15.55 23.96 -1.03
CA LYS A 403 16.01 25.01 -0.11
C LYS A 403 15.94 24.60 1.37
N GLY A 404 15.31 23.47 1.71
CA GLY A 404 15.34 22.89 3.06
C GLY A 404 14.76 23.77 4.19
N LYS A 405 13.91 24.75 3.86
CA LYS A 405 13.31 25.63 4.88
C LYS A 405 12.30 24.84 5.73
N ARG A 406 12.56 24.75 7.04
CA ARG A 406 11.67 24.09 8.01
C ARG A 406 10.27 24.74 7.99
N GLY A 407 9.22 23.92 7.95
CA GLY A 407 7.83 24.38 7.99
C GLY A 407 7.25 24.87 6.66
N VAL A 408 8.01 24.78 5.55
CA VAL A 408 7.49 25.06 4.20
C VAL A 408 7.06 23.74 3.56
N ALA A 409 5.80 23.66 3.12
CA ALA A 409 5.19 22.48 2.52
C ALA A 409 5.75 22.20 1.10
N GLY A 410 7.02 21.79 1.01
CA GLY A 410 7.61 21.29 -0.22
C GLY A 410 7.17 19.84 -0.48
N ALA A 411 6.83 19.52 -1.72
CA ALA A 411 6.48 18.16 -2.16
C ALA A 411 7.34 17.78 -3.37
N PHE A 412 7.88 16.56 -3.37
CA PHE A 412 8.64 16.05 -4.52
C PHE A 412 7.73 15.43 -5.59
N SER A 413 6.56 14.94 -5.20
CA SER A 413 5.51 14.41 -6.07
C SER A 413 4.13 14.66 -5.45
N ASP A 414 3.12 14.86 -6.30
CA ASP A 414 1.70 14.97 -5.92
C ASP A 414 0.82 14.37 -7.02
N ASP A 415 1.04 13.08 -7.31
CA ASP A 415 0.37 12.34 -8.39
C ASP A 415 -1.15 12.19 -8.18
N GLY A 416 -1.63 12.46 -6.95
CA GLY A 416 -3.05 12.54 -6.63
C GLY A 416 -3.80 13.48 -7.56
N PHE A 417 -3.18 14.57 -8.02
CA PHE A 417 -3.82 15.48 -8.98
C PHE A 417 -4.13 14.80 -10.32
N MET A 418 -3.17 14.08 -10.90
CA MET A 418 -3.34 13.37 -12.18
C MET A 418 -4.34 12.24 -12.05
N LEU A 419 -4.30 11.50 -10.93
CA LEU A 419 -5.26 10.45 -10.64
C LEU A 419 -6.69 11.02 -10.50
N GLY A 420 -6.83 12.18 -9.88
CA GLY A 420 -8.09 12.91 -9.78
C GLY A 420 -8.63 13.34 -11.14
N ILE A 421 -7.80 13.91 -12.01
CA ILE A 421 -8.21 14.29 -13.38
C ILE A 421 -8.71 13.06 -14.15
N ALA A 422 -7.93 11.98 -14.19
CA ALA A 422 -8.29 10.76 -14.91
C ALA A 422 -9.62 10.19 -14.43
N TYR A 423 -9.84 10.18 -13.12
CA TYR A 423 -11.08 9.70 -12.53
C TYR A 423 -12.28 10.59 -12.87
N VAL A 424 -12.17 11.91 -12.72
CA VAL A 424 -13.29 12.82 -13.02
C VAL A 424 -13.63 12.78 -14.51
N LEU A 425 -12.63 12.74 -15.40
CA LEU A 425 -12.83 12.56 -16.84
C LEU A 425 -13.59 11.27 -17.15
N ARG A 426 -13.23 10.17 -16.48
CA ARG A 426 -13.92 8.88 -16.63
C ARG A 426 -15.36 8.95 -16.11
N VAL A 427 -15.56 9.46 -14.90
CA VAL A 427 -16.89 9.60 -14.27
C VAL A 427 -17.81 10.44 -15.15
N LEU A 428 -17.32 11.54 -15.73
CA LEU A 428 -18.11 12.41 -16.60
C LEU A 428 -18.18 11.96 -18.07
N GLY A 429 -17.43 10.92 -18.46
CA GLY A 429 -17.42 10.40 -19.83
C GLY A 429 -16.79 11.36 -20.85
N GLN A 430 -15.76 12.11 -20.45
CA GLN A 430 -15.18 13.20 -21.26
C GLN A 430 -13.78 12.89 -21.83
N ASN A 431 -13.28 11.67 -21.68
CA ASN A 431 -11.97 11.26 -22.18
C ASN A 431 -11.77 11.64 -23.66
N SER A 432 -12.69 11.25 -24.55
CA SER A 432 -12.58 11.55 -25.98
C SER A 432 -12.62 13.05 -26.30
N LYS A 433 -13.34 13.85 -25.48
CA LYS A 433 -13.36 15.31 -25.64
C LYS A 433 -12.02 15.92 -25.24
N PHE A 434 -11.41 15.42 -24.15
CA PHE A 434 -10.08 15.85 -23.74
C PHE A 434 -9.01 15.45 -24.75
N ASP A 435 -9.05 14.22 -25.25
CA ASP A 435 -8.11 13.72 -26.27
C ASP A 435 -8.16 14.59 -27.55
N SER A 436 -9.36 15.07 -27.92
CA SER A 436 -9.54 15.96 -29.09
C SER A 436 -8.88 17.34 -28.96
N LEU A 437 -8.43 17.73 -27.77
CA LEU A 437 -7.72 19.01 -27.56
C LEU A 437 -6.25 18.94 -27.97
N HIS A 438 -5.68 17.75 -28.14
CA HIS A 438 -4.25 17.55 -28.37
C HIS A 438 -3.36 18.41 -27.45
N TRP A 439 -3.75 18.51 -26.17
CA TRP A 439 -3.19 19.48 -25.22
C TRP A 439 -1.68 19.30 -25.02
N PHE A 440 -1.22 18.07 -24.79
CA PHE A 440 0.20 17.80 -24.57
C PHE A 440 1.06 18.01 -25.83
N GLU A 441 0.51 17.81 -27.03
CA GLU A 441 1.20 18.21 -28.26
C GLU A 441 1.39 19.73 -28.33
N SER A 442 0.37 20.48 -27.89
CA SER A 442 0.37 21.94 -27.87
C SER A 442 1.41 22.49 -26.88
N VAL A 443 1.49 21.89 -25.69
CA VAL A 443 2.51 22.20 -24.68
C VAL A 443 3.91 21.91 -25.22
N ASN A 444 4.11 20.74 -25.83
CA ASN A 444 5.41 20.37 -26.41
C ASN A 444 5.84 21.29 -27.56
N LEU A 445 4.89 21.74 -28.39
CA LEU A 445 5.16 22.73 -29.42
C LEU A 445 5.62 24.05 -28.79
N PHE A 446 4.86 24.57 -27.83
CA PHE A 446 5.17 25.82 -27.13
C PHE A 446 6.56 25.80 -26.48
N LEU A 447 6.88 24.74 -25.72
CA LEU A 447 8.17 24.60 -25.05
C LEU A 447 9.34 24.50 -26.04
N ARG A 448 9.13 23.86 -27.20
CA ARG A 448 10.14 23.79 -28.27
C ARG A 448 10.37 25.16 -28.92
N GLU A 449 9.31 25.94 -29.12
CA GLU A 449 9.40 27.29 -29.68
C GLU A 449 10.09 28.25 -28.72
N GLU A 450 9.76 28.21 -27.42
CA GLU A 450 10.50 28.96 -26.39
C GLU A 450 11.98 28.55 -26.35
N GLY A 451 12.27 27.25 -26.42
CA GLY A 451 13.65 26.75 -26.46
C GLY A 451 14.44 27.28 -27.65
N ARG A 452 13.86 27.25 -28.85
CA ARG A 452 14.46 27.85 -30.05
C ARG A 452 14.66 29.35 -29.91
N GLY A 453 13.73 30.05 -29.26
CA GLY A 453 13.85 31.48 -28.96
C GLY A 453 15.05 31.80 -28.06
N LEU A 454 15.23 31.02 -26.99
CA LEU A 454 16.39 31.15 -26.09
C LEU A 454 17.71 30.80 -26.79
N ASP A 455 17.73 29.77 -27.64
CA ASP A 455 18.92 29.41 -28.42
C ASP A 455 19.31 30.51 -29.43
N ARG A 456 18.32 31.15 -30.07
CA ARG A 456 18.56 32.32 -30.94
C ARG A 456 19.17 33.47 -30.15
N GLN A 457 18.57 33.84 -29.01
CA GLN A 457 19.09 34.91 -28.14
C GLN A 457 20.53 34.62 -27.66
N ARG A 458 20.83 33.36 -27.32
CA ARG A 458 22.17 32.92 -26.94
C ARG A 458 23.16 33.03 -28.10
N SER A 459 22.73 32.74 -29.33
CA SER A 459 23.56 32.83 -30.53
C SER A 459 23.81 34.26 -31.00
N GLU A 460 22.84 35.17 -30.78
CA GLU A 460 22.92 36.59 -31.14
C GLU A 460 23.76 37.38 -30.12
N LYS A 461 23.67 37.04 -28.83
CA LYS A 461 24.42 37.69 -27.74
C LYS A 461 25.79 37.06 -27.47
N ARG A 462 26.62 36.83 -28.50
CA ARG A 462 27.99 36.29 -28.34
C ARG A 462 28.96 37.20 -27.57
N ARG A 463 28.60 38.47 -27.35
CA ARG A 463 29.33 39.46 -26.53
C ARG A 463 28.47 40.01 -25.37
N ALA A 464 27.59 39.18 -24.80
CA ALA A 464 26.81 39.53 -23.63
C ALA A 464 27.68 39.71 -22.39
N SER A 465 27.23 40.57 -21.46
CA SER A 465 27.80 40.66 -20.11
C SER A 465 27.66 39.33 -19.36
N ASP A 466 28.53 39.07 -18.39
CA ASP A 466 28.47 37.88 -17.54
C ASP A 466 27.09 37.73 -16.85
N GLU A 467 26.47 38.86 -16.47
CA GLU A 467 25.12 38.89 -15.89
C GLU A 467 24.03 38.44 -16.88
N GLU A 468 24.13 38.84 -18.15
CA GLU A 468 23.18 38.44 -19.19
C GLU A 468 23.35 36.95 -19.53
N MET A 469 24.59 36.46 -19.53
CA MET A 469 24.89 35.05 -19.76
C MET A 469 24.35 34.18 -18.62
N GLN A 470 24.48 34.64 -17.37
CA GLN A 470 23.92 33.98 -16.20
C GLN A 470 22.38 33.98 -16.22
N ALA A 471 21.75 35.10 -16.61
CA ALA A 471 20.30 35.19 -16.76
C ALA A 471 19.77 34.22 -17.85
N LEU A 472 20.45 34.14 -18.99
CA LEU A 472 20.13 33.17 -20.06
C LEU A 472 20.27 31.72 -19.59
N GLN A 473 21.33 31.41 -18.84
CA GLN A 473 21.54 30.07 -18.29
C GLN A 473 20.43 29.67 -17.30
N LEU A 474 20.00 30.61 -16.44
CA LEU A 474 18.87 30.40 -15.54
C LEU A 474 17.55 30.20 -16.30
N ALA A 475 17.31 30.96 -17.37
CA ALA A 475 16.12 30.81 -18.20
C ALA A 475 16.07 29.43 -18.88
N VAL A 476 17.18 28.97 -19.45
CA VAL A 476 17.31 27.62 -20.03
C VAL A 476 17.09 26.54 -18.96
N GLY A 477 17.64 26.71 -17.76
CA GLY A 477 17.42 25.81 -16.64
C GLY A 477 15.95 25.69 -16.24
N ARG A 478 15.24 26.82 -16.15
CA ARG A 478 13.80 26.86 -15.85
C ARG A 478 12.96 26.21 -16.94
N LEU A 479 13.28 26.45 -18.21
CA LEU A 479 12.57 25.82 -19.32
C LEU A 479 12.73 24.30 -19.31
N LYS A 480 13.95 23.80 -19.07
CA LYS A 480 14.20 22.35 -18.92
C LYS A 480 13.44 21.75 -17.75
N ALA A 481 13.44 22.41 -16.59
CA ALA A 481 12.69 21.95 -15.43
C ALA A 481 11.19 21.87 -15.73
N ARG A 482 10.63 22.88 -16.42
CA ARG A 482 9.23 22.89 -16.85
C ARG A 482 8.94 21.79 -17.87
N GLN A 483 9.86 21.51 -18.80
CA GLN A 483 9.70 20.41 -19.75
C GLN A 483 9.62 19.06 -19.03
N VAL A 484 10.57 18.78 -18.12
CA VAL A 484 10.55 17.54 -17.31
C VAL A 484 9.25 17.41 -16.54
N GLU A 485 8.74 18.50 -15.94
CA GLU A 485 7.49 18.45 -15.19
C GLU A 485 6.28 18.18 -16.09
N ASN A 486 6.23 18.75 -17.29
CA ASN A 486 5.16 18.48 -18.25
C ASN A 486 5.19 17.03 -18.77
N ASP A 487 6.38 16.48 -18.99
CA ASP A 487 6.55 15.07 -19.38
C ASP A 487 6.06 14.14 -18.26
N LEU A 488 6.42 14.43 -17.00
CA LEU A 488 5.91 13.70 -15.83
C LEU A 488 4.38 13.76 -15.74
N VAL A 489 3.80 14.94 -15.91
CA VAL A 489 2.34 15.12 -15.95
C VAL A 489 1.70 14.23 -17.02
N TYR A 490 2.24 14.21 -18.25
CA TYR A 490 1.72 13.40 -19.33
C TYR A 490 1.80 11.89 -19.02
N PHE A 491 2.95 11.42 -18.53
CA PHE A 491 3.13 9.99 -18.21
C PHE A 491 2.26 9.55 -17.04
N THR A 492 2.18 10.35 -15.97
CA THR A 492 1.36 10.03 -14.80
C THR A 492 -0.13 10.05 -15.16
N LEU A 493 -0.60 11.02 -15.97
CA LEU A 493 -1.99 11.03 -16.42
C LEU A 493 -2.31 9.81 -17.30
N SER A 494 -1.42 9.48 -18.24
CA SER A 494 -1.59 8.31 -19.10
C SER A 494 -1.66 7.01 -18.29
N ALA A 495 -0.77 6.86 -17.31
CA ALA A 495 -0.81 5.73 -16.37
C ALA A 495 -2.11 5.72 -15.54
N ALA A 496 -2.57 6.88 -15.06
CA ALA A 496 -3.79 6.99 -14.26
C ALA A 496 -5.04 6.60 -15.07
N CYS A 497 -5.10 6.94 -16.36
CA CYS A 497 -6.20 6.54 -17.24
C CYS A 497 -6.31 5.01 -17.38
N VAL A 498 -5.21 4.26 -17.29
CA VAL A 498 -5.23 2.78 -17.35
C VAL A 498 -5.96 2.16 -16.15
N LEU A 499 -5.97 2.82 -14.99
CA LEU A 499 -6.69 2.34 -13.80
C LEU A 499 -8.21 2.35 -13.98
N PHE A 500 -8.72 3.06 -14.99
CA PHE A 500 -10.14 3.22 -15.26
C PHE A 500 -10.47 2.73 -16.68
N PRO A 501 -10.45 1.40 -16.93
CA PRO A 501 -10.69 0.84 -18.24
C PRO A 501 -12.07 1.24 -18.80
N LYS A 502 -12.16 1.27 -20.13
CA LYS A 502 -13.27 1.81 -20.93
C LYS A 502 -14.61 1.12 -20.73
#